data_AF-A0A832LX34-F1
#
_entry.id   AF-A0A832LX34-F1
#
_cell.length_a   1.000
_cell.length_b   1.000
_cell.length_c   1.000
_cell.angle_alpha   90.00
_cell.angle_beta   90.00
_cell.angle_gamma   90.00
#
_symmetry.space_group_name_H-M   'P 1'
#
loop_
_entity.id
_entity.type
_entity.pdbx_description
1 polymer ?
#
loop_
_entity_poly.entity_id
_entity_poly.type
_entity_poly.pdbx_seq_one_letter_code
_entity_poly.pdbx_strand_id
1 'polypeptide(L)'
;MKKCKDKAEAYIKKIESVFIKVKFKDSRREVNEIFDYAKRYWLDAKYFFNEKDFASALACISYAEGILDALRLLNLIEFNWE
;
A
#
# COMPACT_ATOMS: atom_id res chain seq x y z
N MET A 1 4.43 -17.22 12.52
CA MET A 1 3.21 -16.43 12.83
C MET A 1 3.49 -15.06 13.45
N LYS A 2 4.14 -14.94 14.63
CA LYS A 2 4.40 -13.64 15.29
C LYS A 2 5.08 -12.60 14.38
N LYS A 3 6.08 -13.03 13.59
CA LYS A 3 6.79 -12.19 12.62
C LYS A 3 5.91 -11.63 11.48
N CYS A 4 4.89 -12.36 11.03
CA CYS A 4 4.00 -11.89 9.96
C CYS A 4 3.03 -10.84 10.47
N LYS A 5 2.49 -11.05 11.68
CA LYS A 5 1.62 -10.08 12.35
C LYS A 5 2.35 -8.74 12.50
N ASP A 6 3.51 -8.75 13.15
CA ASP A 6 4.22 -7.51 13.48
C ASP A 6 4.62 -6.72 12.21
N LYS A 7 5.02 -7.43 11.14
CA LYS A 7 5.33 -6.81 9.85
C LYS A 7 4.10 -6.26 9.15
N ALA A 8 3.03 -7.05 9.05
CA ALA A 8 1.80 -6.61 8.39
C ALA A 8 1.23 -5.36 9.09
N GLU A 9 1.19 -5.35 10.42
CA GLU A 9 0.73 -4.21 11.20
C GLU A 9 1.56 -2.95 10.92
N ALA A 10 2.90 -3.07 10.92
CA ALA A 10 3.79 -1.95 10.66
C ALA A 10 3.58 -1.38 9.24
N TYR A 11 3.49 -2.22 8.22
CA TYR A 11 3.34 -1.79 6.83
C TYR A 11 1.95 -1.20 6.56
N ILE A 12 0.90 -1.77 7.15
CA ILE A 12 -0.48 -1.26 7.05
C ILE A 12 -0.55 0.18 7.58
N LYS A 13 0.07 0.46 8.74
CA LYS A 13 0.11 1.79 9.34
C LYS A 13 0.93 2.76 8.50
N LYS A 14 2.07 2.31 7.99
CA LYS A 14 2.99 3.12 7.18
C LYS A 14 2.34 3.62 5.88
N ILE A 15 1.61 2.76 5.16
CA ILE A 15 0.95 3.13 3.90
C ILE A 15 -0.14 4.21 4.08
N GLU A 16 -0.78 4.27 5.25
CA GLU A 16 -1.88 5.22 5.49
C GLU A 16 -1.43 6.68 5.30
N SER A 17 -0.19 7.02 5.70
CA SER A 17 0.37 8.35 5.51
C SER A 17 0.60 8.69 4.03
N VAL A 18 0.95 7.69 3.20
CA VAL A 18 1.16 7.85 1.76
C VAL A 18 -0.13 8.26 1.07
N PHE A 19 -1.26 7.63 1.41
CA PHE A 19 -2.54 7.96 0.77
C PHE A 19 -3.05 9.37 1.07
N ILE A 20 -2.60 9.98 2.17
CA ILE A 20 -2.95 11.34 2.55
C ILE A 20 -2.00 12.36 1.90
N LYS A 21 -0.70 12.04 1.83
CA LYS A 21 0.36 12.99 1.47
C LYS A 21 0.83 12.90 0.02
N VAL A 22 0.37 11.90 -0.74
CA VAL A 22 0.81 11.71 -2.13
C VAL A 22 0.55 12.95 -2.98
N LYS A 23 1.50 13.26 -3.85
CA LYS A 23 1.34 14.24 -4.93
C LYS A 23 1.36 13.51 -6.26
N PHE A 24 0.37 13.77 -7.11
CA PHE A 24 0.34 13.25 -8.47
C PHE A 24 1.14 14.19 -9.37
N LYS A 25 2.12 13.62 -10.09
CA LYS A 25 2.91 14.32 -11.12
C LYS A 25 2.32 14.10 -12.51
N ASP A 26 1.53 13.06 -12.67
CA ASP A 26 0.86 12.68 -13.90
C ASP A 26 -0.65 12.56 -13.64
N SER A 27 -1.46 13.17 -14.50
CA SER A 27 -2.92 13.25 -14.38
C SER A 27 -3.67 12.21 -15.21
N ARG A 28 -2.96 11.30 -15.90
CA ARG A 28 -3.57 10.21 -16.65
C ARG A 28 -4.46 9.36 -15.75
N ARG A 29 -5.59 8.92 -16.31
CA ARG A 29 -6.59 8.14 -15.59
C ARG A 29 -5.99 6.83 -15.06
N GLU A 30 -5.13 6.19 -15.85
CA GLU A 30 -4.44 4.94 -15.54
C GLU A 30 -3.57 5.07 -14.29
N VAL A 31 -2.93 6.22 -14.07
CA VAL A 31 -2.12 6.47 -12.86
C VAL A 31 -3.01 6.48 -11.62
N ASN A 32 -4.17 7.15 -11.70
CA ASN A 32 -5.15 7.17 -10.62
C ASN A 32 -5.75 5.79 -10.37
N GLU A 33 -6.06 5.02 -11.42
CA GLU A 33 -6.58 3.66 -11.31
C GLU A 33 -5.56 2.70 -10.67
N ILE A 34 -4.30 2.73 -11.09
CA ILE A 34 -3.23 1.92 -10.50
C ILE A 34 -3.01 2.31 -9.03
N PHE A 35 -3.05 3.61 -8.71
CA PHE A 35 -2.98 4.08 -7.32
C PHE A 35 -4.18 3.60 -6.49
N ASP A 36 -5.39 3.58 -7.06
CA ASP A 36 -6.58 3.02 -6.41
C ASP A 36 -6.44 1.52 -6.16
N TYR A 37 -5.83 0.76 -7.07
CA TYR A 37 -5.49 -0.65 -6.81
C TYR A 37 -4.61 -0.79 -5.57
N ALA A 38 -3.60 0.05 -5.37
CA ALA A 38 -2.80 0.02 -4.14
C ALA A 38 -3.66 0.25 -2.88
N LYS A 39 -4.62 1.18 -2.93
CA LYS A 39 -5.58 1.40 -1.83
C LYS A 39 -6.45 0.17 -1.55
N ARG A 40 -6.95 -0.48 -2.60
CA ARG A 40 -7.77 -1.70 -2.47
C ARG A 40 -6.99 -2.83 -1.80
N TYR A 41 -5.74 -3.05 -2.20
CA TYR A 41 -4.87 -4.04 -1.55
C TYR A 41 -4.51 -3.67 -0.10
N TRP A 42 -4.40 -2.38 0.24
CA TRP A 42 -4.28 -1.96 1.63
C TRP A 42 -5.54 -2.25 2.46
N LEU A 43 -6.74 -2.05 1.89
CA LEU A 43 -8.01 -2.43 2.53
C LEU A 43 -8.11 -3.95 2.73
N ASP A 44 -7.72 -4.73 1.71
CA ASP A 44 -7.65 -6.20 1.82
C ASP A 44 -6.68 -6.62 2.92
N ALA A 45 -5.52 -5.98 3.02
CA ALA A 45 -4.56 -6.24 4.08
C ALA A 45 -5.16 -5.98 5.48
N LYS A 46 -5.90 -4.88 5.65
CA LYS A 46 -6.63 -4.57 6.90
C LYS A 46 -7.70 -5.62 7.21
N TYR A 47 -8.43 -6.07 6.19
CA TYR A 47 -9.43 -7.13 6.32
C TYR A 47 -8.79 -8.43 6.81
N PHE A 48 -7.78 -8.96 6.11
CA PHE A 48 -7.12 -10.20 6.49
C PHE A 48 -6.41 -10.10 7.85
N PHE A 49 -5.88 -8.92 8.19
CA PHE A 49 -5.28 -8.69 9.51
C PHE A 49 -6.31 -8.84 10.63
N ASN A 50 -7.52 -8.30 10.44
CA ASN A 50 -8.63 -8.42 11.40
C ASN A 50 -9.12 -9.87 11.53
N GLU A 51 -9.14 -10.62 10.43
CA GLU A 51 -9.43 -12.07 10.41
C GLU A 51 -8.30 -12.94 10.98
N LYS A 52 -7.21 -12.33 11.44
CA LYS A 52 -5.98 -12.99 11.96
C LYS A 52 -5.25 -13.84 10.91
N ASP A 53 -5.57 -13.69 9.63
CA ASP A 53 -4.78 -14.22 8.52
C ASP A 53 -3.61 -13.28 8.19
N PHE A 54 -2.58 -13.35 9.04
CA PHE A 54 -1.42 -12.47 8.93
C PHE A 54 -0.55 -12.76 7.70
N ALA A 55 -0.67 -13.93 7.08
CA ALA A 55 0.09 -14.27 5.87
C ALA A 55 -0.52 -13.55 4.66
N SER A 56 -1.84 -13.66 4.49
CA SER A 56 -2.57 -12.94 3.45
C SER A 56 -2.50 -11.43 3.66
N ALA A 57 -2.60 -10.96 4.90
CA ALA A 57 -2.44 -9.53 5.22
C ALA A 57 -1.05 -9.00 4.79
N LEU A 58 0.01 -9.76 5.08
CA LEU A 58 1.37 -9.40 4.68
C LEU A 58 1.55 -9.42 3.15
N ALA A 59 0.95 -10.40 2.48
CA ALA A 59 0.99 -10.48 1.01
C ALA A 59 0.29 -9.28 0.36
N CYS A 60 -0.93 -8.95 0.80
CA CYS A 60 -1.70 -7.82 0.28
C CYS A 60 -0.98 -6.48 0.51
N ILE A 61 -0.44 -6.24 1.71
CA ILE A 61 0.23 -4.97 1.99
C ILE A 61 1.55 -4.82 1.21
N SER A 62 2.32 -5.89 1.06
CA SER A 62 3.53 -5.87 0.23
C SER A 62 3.22 -5.65 -1.25
N TYR A 63 2.08 -6.14 -1.74
CA TYR A 63 1.62 -5.86 -3.10
C TYR A 63 1.25 -4.37 -3.27
N ALA A 64 0.56 -3.78 -2.28
CA ALA A 64 0.27 -2.35 -2.27
C ALA A 64 1.55 -1.50 -2.26
N GLU A 65 2.54 -1.83 -1.42
CA GLU A 65 3.85 -1.14 -1.40
C GLU A 65 4.54 -1.23 -2.76
N GLY A 66 4.56 -2.41 -3.39
CA GLY A 66 5.17 -2.61 -4.70
C GLY A 66 4.55 -1.76 -5.81
N ILE A 67 3.21 -1.61 -5.81
CA ILE A 67 2.52 -0.71 -6.76
C ILE A 67 2.94 0.75 -6.53
N LEU A 68 2.94 1.20 -5.27
CA LEU A 68 3.29 2.58 -4.93
C LEU A 68 4.73 2.91 -5.28
N ASP A 69 5.66 2.00 -4.98
CA ASP A 69 7.07 2.14 -5.34
C ASP A 69 7.25 2.16 -6.87
N ALA A 70 6.53 1.34 -7.62
CA ALA A 70 6.59 1.36 -9.10
C ALA A 70 6.12 2.71 -9.68
N LEU A 71 4.97 3.23 -9.21
CA LEU A 71 4.48 4.55 -9.62
C LEU A 71 5.48 5.67 -9.27
N ARG A 72 6.12 5.58 -8.11
CA ARG A 72 7.15 6.53 -7.66
C ARG A 72 8.42 6.44 -8.50
N LEU A 73 8.90 5.22 -8.80
CA LEU A 73 10.09 4.98 -9.63
C LEU A 73 9.91 5.51 -11.06
N LEU A 74 8.69 5.40 -11.60
CA LEU A 74 8.32 5.99 -12.89
C LEU A 74 8.10 7.51 -12.83
N ASN A 75 8.32 8.14 -11.68
CA ASN A 75 8.13 9.57 -11.41
C ASN A 75 6.70 10.07 -11.72
N LEU A 76 5.70 9.20 -11.56
CA LEU A 76 4.28 9.52 -11.82
C LEU A 76 3.60 10.07 -10.56
N ILE A 77 4.08 9.67 -9.39
CA ILE A 77 3.65 10.18 -8.08
C ILE A 77 4.87 10.48 -7.20
N GLU A 78 4.65 11.26 -6.14
CA GLU A 78 5.66 11.58 -5.14
C GLU A 78 5.08 11.46 -3.73
N PHE A 79 5.80 10.75 -2.87
CA PHE A 79 5.50 10.62 -1.44
C PHE A 79 6.77 10.17 -0.70
N ASN A 80 6.73 10.22 0.63
CA ASN A 80 7.78 9.68 1.50
C ASN A 80 7.22 8.56 2.39
N TRP A 81 8.07 7.58 2.63
CA TRP A 81 7.85 6.51 3.60
C TRP A 81 8.25 7.06 4.99
N GLU A 82 7.33 7.78 5.64
CA GLU A 82 7.49 8.24 7.02
C GLU A 82 7.23 7.13 8.04
#